data_AF-A0A929DX07-F1
#
_entry.id   AF-A0A929DX07-F1
#
_cell.length_a   1.000
_cell.length_b   1.000
_cell.length_c   1.000
_cell.angle_alpha   90.00
_cell.angle_beta   90.00
_cell.angle_gamma   90.00
#
_symmetry.space_group_name_H-M   'P 1'
#
loop_
_entity.id
_entity.type
_entity.pdbx_description
1 polymer ?
#
loop_
_entity_poly.entity_id
_entity_poly.type
_entity_poly.pdbx_seq_one_letter_code
_entity_poly.pdbx_strand_id
1 'polypeptide(L)'
;GPKTLDYDALELKVENTLTPMDLTPIAQIPEIDTSLTDSVAIAENHAAIERAEEEAAIAAAEALNAPAPDLGEVLSGWESLVWFRTDVALVCAYILVLLTAIAAIVFPLIAVISHPKALIRLLIVLAGAAVLVVVSYVLSNDKPIDIIGYTGTGNTDPGTLKMIDTVLFITYMLFGLALGSILYAIVSRAFK
;
A
#
# COMPACT_ATOMS: atom_id res chain seq x y z
N GLY A 1 21.14 -31.32 4.79
CA GLY A 1 19.84 -30.61 4.74
C GLY A 1 20.09 -29.13 4.85
N PRO A 2 19.18 -28.26 4.39
CA PRO A 2 19.29 -26.83 4.66
C PRO A 2 19.36 -26.62 6.18
N LYS A 3 20.29 -25.80 6.67
CA LYS A 3 20.38 -25.46 8.09
C LYS A 3 19.05 -24.81 8.47
N THR A 4 18.29 -25.43 9.35
CA THR A 4 17.11 -24.79 9.95
C THR A 4 17.62 -23.60 10.72
N LEU A 5 17.20 -22.41 10.32
CA LEU A 5 17.58 -21.18 10.99
C LEU A 5 16.89 -21.14 12.36
N ASP A 6 17.68 -21.15 13.42
CA ASP A 6 17.19 -21.06 14.79
C ASP A 6 17.02 -19.59 15.15
N TYR A 7 15.76 -19.12 15.13
CA TYR A 7 15.43 -17.72 15.37
C TYR A 7 15.77 -17.30 16.79
N ASP A 8 15.55 -18.19 17.77
CA ASP A 8 15.81 -17.91 19.18
C ASP A 8 17.31 -17.72 19.41
N ALA A 9 18.15 -18.55 18.76
CA ALA A 9 19.60 -18.40 18.81
C ALA A 9 20.11 -17.12 18.13
N LEU A 10 19.39 -16.61 17.12
CA LEU A 10 19.74 -15.35 16.45
C LEU A 10 19.37 -14.13 17.26
N GLU A 11 18.18 -14.13 17.83
CA GLU A 11 17.71 -13.09 18.74
C GLU A 11 18.67 -12.93 19.91
N LEU A 12 19.09 -14.05 20.52
CA LEU A 12 20.05 -14.07 21.64
C LEU A 12 21.44 -13.52 21.23
N LYS A 13 21.90 -13.78 20.00
CA LYS A 13 23.15 -13.20 19.49
C LYS A 13 23.04 -11.69 19.29
N VAL A 14 21.91 -11.22 18.76
CA VAL A 14 21.62 -9.79 18.53
C VAL A 14 21.46 -9.06 19.86
N GLU A 15 20.76 -9.66 20.82
CA GLU A 15 20.59 -9.12 22.16
C GLU A 15 21.94 -8.95 22.85
N ASN A 16 22.74 -10.03 22.93
CA ASN A 16 24.09 -9.99 23.52
C ASN A 16 25.03 -8.97 22.86
N THR A 17 24.81 -8.61 21.59
CA THR A 17 25.62 -7.59 20.92
C THR A 17 25.09 -6.20 21.16
N LEU A 18 23.78 -6.00 21.17
CA LEU A 18 23.14 -4.71 21.41
C LEU A 18 23.19 -4.29 22.90
N THR A 19 23.34 -5.23 23.82
CA THR A 19 23.53 -4.97 25.26
C THR A 19 24.93 -5.41 25.73
N PRO A 20 26.01 -4.65 25.41
CA PRO A 20 27.36 -4.99 25.86
C PRO A 20 27.57 -4.82 27.38
N MET A 21 26.54 -4.45 28.15
CA MET A 21 26.61 -4.21 29.58
C MET A 21 25.88 -5.30 30.34
N ASP A 22 26.61 -5.95 31.24
CA ASP A 22 26.08 -6.69 32.37
C ASP A 22 25.00 -5.85 33.06
N LEU A 23 23.73 -6.20 32.82
CA LEU A 23 22.62 -5.75 33.63
C LEU A 23 22.65 -6.53 34.96
N THR A 24 23.79 -6.53 35.66
CA THR A 24 23.70 -6.58 37.11
C THR A 24 22.74 -5.45 37.45
N PRO A 25 21.60 -5.74 38.12
CA PRO A 25 20.59 -4.73 38.35
C PRO A 25 21.30 -3.52 38.92
N ILE A 26 21.24 -2.40 38.19
CA ILE A 26 21.73 -1.10 38.63
C ILE A 26 21.37 -1.04 40.11
N ALA A 27 22.39 -1.08 40.97
CA ALA A 27 22.31 -1.55 42.36
C ALA A 27 20.90 -1.32 42.91
N GLN A 28 20.13 -2.41 43.11
CA GLN A 28 18.71 -2.36 43.48
C GLN A 28 18.44 -1.10 44.29
N ILE A 29 17.70 -0.14 43.71
CA ILE A 29 17.49 1.17 44.33
C ILE A 29 17.04 0.89 45.76
N PRO A 30 17.76 1.37 46.79
CA PRO A 30 17.44 1.04 48.16
C PRO A 30 15.98 1.41 48.40
N GLU A 31 15.18 0.43 48.82
CA GLU A 31 13.74 0.62 49.00
C GLU A 31 13.50 1.65 50.10
N ILE A 32 12.47 2.50 49.94
CA ILE A 32 12.10 3.49 50.96
C ILE A 32 11.67 2.72 52.21
N ASP A 33 12.53 2.71 53.23
CA ASP A 33 12.20 2.05 54.50
C ASP A 33 11.24 2.93 55.30
N THR A 34 9.95 2.70 55.06
CA THR A 34 8.85 3.40 55.73
C THR A 34 8.71 3.06 57.22
N SER A 35 9.52 2.13 57.76
CA SER A 35 9.51 1.75 59.17
C SER A 35 10.40 2.65 60.05
N LEU A 36 11.23 3.49 59.43
CA LEU A 36 12.13 4.39 60.14
C LEU A 36 11.36 5.52 60.82
N THR A 37 11.58 5.70 62.13
CA THR A 37 10.93 6.75 62.95
C THR A 37 11.89 7.85 63.40
N ASP A 38 13.20 7.64 63.24
CA ASP A 38 14.25 8.61 63.55
C ASP A 38 14.57 9.50 62.34
N SER A 39 14.50 10.82 62.54
CA SER A 39 14.74 11.82 61.50
C SER A 39 16.12 11.74 60.82
N VAL A 40 17.14 11.26 61.53
CA VAL A 40 18.50 11.07 60.99
C VAL A 40 18.56 9.87 60.05
N ALA A 41 17.93 8.75 60.43
CA ALA A 41 17.90 7.53 59.62
C ALA A 41 17.08 7.72 58.32
N ILE A 42 15.99 8.50 58.39
CA ILE A 42 15.19 8.87 57.21
C ILE A 42 16.02 9.70 56.23
N ALA A 43 16.81 10.66 56.73
CA ALA A 43 17.67 11.50 55.90
C ALA A 43 18.78 10.69 55.22
N GLU A 44 19.35 9.70 55.91
CA GLU A 44 20.36 8.79 55.33
C GLU A 44 19.78 7.87 54.25
N ASN A 45 18.57 7.32 54.44
CA ASN A 45 17.87 6.50 53.45
C ASN A 45 17.58 7.31 52.17
N HIS A 46 17.05 8.53 52.31
CA HIS A 46 16.82 9.42 51.16
C HIS A 46 18.11 9.80 50.43
N ALA A 47 19.18 10.12 51.16
CA ALA A 47 20.46 10.47 50.55
C ALA A 47 21.15 9.28 49.87
N ALA A 48 20.85 8.04 50.27
CA ALA A 48 21.32 6.84 49.58
C ALA A 48 20.55 6.60 48.26
N ILE A 49 19.26 6.88 48.24
CA ILE A 49 18.41 6.78 47.04
C ILE A 49 18.82 7.81 45.99
N GLU A 50 19.00 9.08 46.38
CA GLU A 50 19.37 10.15 45.43
C GLU A 50 20.72 9.85 44.74
N ARG A 51 21.69 9.30 45.48
CA ARG A 51 22.98 8.88 44.90
C ARG A 51 22.85 7.71 43.95
N ALA A 52 22.01 6.72 44.28
CA ALA A 52 21.74 5.59 43.41
C ALA A 52 21.00 6.00 42.13
N GLU A 53 20.06 6.95 42.22
CA GLU A 53 19.37 7.52 41.06
C GLU A 53 20.31 8.33 40.17
N GLU A 54 21.23 9.10 40.75
CA GLU A 54 22.23 9.88 40.00
C GLU A 54 23.23 8.96 39.28
N GLU A 55 23.72 7.92 39.94
CA GLU A 55 24.58 6.89 39.33
C GLU A 55 23.86 6.13 38.20
N ALA A 56 22.58 5.81 38.38
CA ALA A 56 21.75 5.18 37.35
C ALA A 56 21.51 6.11 36.14
N ALA A 57 21.28 7.40 36.39
CA ALA A 57 21.09 8.40 35.34
C ALA A 57 22.36 8.62 34.51
N ILE A 58 23.53 8.61 35.16
CA ILE A 58 24.83 8.73 34.49
C ILE A 58 25.10 7.50 33.61
N ALA A 59 24.86 6.28 34.13
CA ALA A 59 25.01 5.04 33.37
C ALA A 59 24.04 4.97 32.17
N ALA A 60 22.80 5.43 32.35
CA ALA A 60 21.81 5.50 31.26
C ALA A 60 22.21 6.52 30.18
N ALA A 61 22.78 7.67 30.56
CA ALA A 61 23.25 8.68 29.62
C ALA A 61 24.50 8.23 28.84
N GLU A 62 25.35 7.40 29.44
CA GLU A 62 26.53 6.81 28.79
C GLU A 62 26.13 5.70 27.80
N ALA A 63 25.14 4.87 28.15
CA ALA A 63 24.59 3.86 27.26
C ALA A 63 23.96 4.45 25.97
N LEU A 64 23.38 5.64 26.05
CA LEU A 64 22.82 6.35 24.89
C LEU A 64 23.89 6.93 23.93
N ASN A 65 25.12 7.15 24.41
CA ASN A 65 26.22 7.70 23.62
C ASN A 65 27.21 6.63 23.12
N ALA A 66 27.00 5.36 23.48
CA ALA A 66 27.81 4.26 22.96
C ALA A 66 27.56 4.10 21.44
N PRO A 67 28.62 3.94 20.62
CA PRO A 67 28.45 3.69 19.19
C PRO A 67 27.68 2.38 19.00
N ALA A 68 26.59 2.43 18.21
CA ALA A 68 25.78 1.26 17.94
C ALA A 68 26.66 0.15 17.32
N PRO A 69 26.65 -1.08 17.88
CA PRO A 69 27.48 -2.17 17.38
C PRO A 69 27.02 -2.58 15.98
N ASP A 70 27.97 -2.75 15.06
CA ASP A 70 27.68 -3.11 13.67
C ASP A 70 27.31 -4.60 13.59
N LEU A 71 25.99 -4.86 13.53
CA LEU A 71 25.42 -6.21 13.45
C LEU A 71 25.85 -6.97 12.18
N GLY A 72 26.39 -6.29 11.16
CA GLY A 72 26.91 -6.90 9.94
C GLY A 72 28.19 -7.71 10.15
N GLU A 73 28.94 -7.47 11.24
CA GLU A 73 30.15 -8.23 11.58
C GLU A 73 29.83 -9.55 12.31
N VAL A 74 28.70 -9.59 13.03
CA VAL A 74 28.33 -10.70 13.93
C VAL A 74 27.33 -11.66 13.29
N LEU A 75 26.42 -11.14 12.47
CA LEU A 75 25.45 -11.95 11.74
C LEU A 75 26.03 -12.41 10.42
N SER A 76 25.91 -13.70 10.11
CA SER A 76 26.23 -14.16 8.76
C SER A 76 25.27 -13.52 7.74
N GLY A 77 25.72 -13.32 6.50
CA GLY A 77 24.90 -12.66 5.48
C GLY A 77 23.52 -13.28 5.27
N TRP A 78 23.37 -14.59 5.51
CA TRP A 78 22.07 -15.28 5.45
C TRP A 78 21.18 -15.01 6.66
N GLU A 79 21.75 -14.80 7.84
CA GLU A 79 21.04 -14.44 9.08
C GLU A 79 20.60 -12.96 9.05
N SER A 80 21.44 -12.07 8.52
CA SER A 80 21.13 -10.66 8.28
C SER A 80 19.94 -10.48 7.31
N LEU A 81 19.90 -11.25 6.22
CA LEU A 81 18.81 -11.24 5.26
C LEU A 81 17.46 -11.67 5.87
N VAL A 82 17.47 -12.55 6.87
CA VAL A 82 16.25 -13.04 7.52
C VAL A 82 15.80 -12.11 8.63
N TRP A 83 16.74 -11.49 9.35
CA TRP A 83 16.45 -10.50 10.39
C TRP A 83 15.77 -9.25 9.81
N PHE A 84 16.26 -8.75 8.66
CA PHE A 84 15.61 -7.70 7.86
C PHE A 84 14.49 -8.26 6.95
N ARG A 85 13.58 -9.05 7.52
CA ARG A 85 12.54 -9.81 6.81
C ARG A 85 11.69 -8.93 5.87
N THR A 86 11.44 -7.69 6.27
CA THR A 86 10.58 -6.74 5.53
C THR A 86 11.33 -6.08 4.37
N ASP A 87 12.59 -5.69 4.56
CA ASP A 87 13.35 -4.93 3.55
C ASP A 87 13.71 -5.80 2.35
N VAL A 88 14.10 -7.06 2.57
CA VAL A 88 14.41 -8.00 1.49
C VAL A 88 13.15 -8.33 0.67
N ALA A 89 12.01 -8.57 1.34
CA ALA A 89 10.75 -8.83 0.66
C ALA A 89 10.27 -7.62 -0.15
N LEU A 90 10.44 -6.40 0.39
CA LEU A 90 10.12 -5.16 -0.31
C LEU A 90 10.99 -4.94 -1.54
N VAL A 91 12.31 -5.12 -1.43
CA VAL A 91 13.22 -4.96 -2.58
C VAL A 91 12.88 -5.96 -3.69
N CYS A 92 12.64 -7.23 -3.35
CA CYS A 92 12.20 -8.23 -4.31
C CYS A 92 10.85 -7.87 -4.96
N ALA A 93 9.89 -7.39 -4.17
CA ALA A 93 8.59 -6.94 -4.68
C ALA A 93 8.75 -5.76 -5.65
N TYR A 94 9.57 -4.75 -5.33
CA TYR A 94 9.84 -3.62 -6.23
C TYR A 94 10.46 -4.08 -7.55
N ILE A 95 11.44 -4.99 -7.50
CA ILE A 95 12.08 -5.54 -8.71
C ILE A 95 11.05 -6.30 -9.57
N LEU A 96 10.22 -7.14 -8.95
CA LEU A 96 9.19 -7.90 -9.66
C LEU A 96 8.09 -6.99 -10.23
N VAL A 97 7.65 -5.97 -9.47
CA VAL A 97 6.69 -4.97 -9.95
C VAL A 97 7.25 -4.21 -11.15
N LEU A 98 8.51 -3.79 -11.09
CA LEU A 98 9.16 -3.11 -12.21
C LEU A 98 9.23 -4.03 -13.44
N LEU A 99 9.67 -5.28 -13.26
CA LEU A 99 9.81 -6.24 -14.35
C LEU A 99 8.44 -6.60 -14.97
N THR A 100 7.43 -6.79 -14.13
CA THR A 100 6.05 -7.07 -14.59
C THR A 100 5.43 -5.86 -15.27
N ALA A 101 5.67 -4.64 -14.79
CA ALA A 101 5.23 -3.43 -15.46
C ALA A 101 5.86 -3.30 -16.86
N ILE A 102 7.17 -3.55 -16.97
CA ILE A 102 7.86 -3.57 -18.27
C ILE A 102 7.24 -4.66 -19.17
N ALA A 103 7.07 -5.88 -18.66
CA ALA A 103 6.48 -6.98 -19.43
C ALA A 103 5.03 -6.68 -19.86
N ALA A 104 4.22 -6.05 -19.00
CA ALA A 104 2.83 -5.69 -19.26
C ALA A 104 2.70 -4.64 -20.38
N ILE A 105 3.74 -3.85 -20.66
CA ILE A 105 3.78 -2.91 -21.77
C ILE A 105 4.40 -3.56 -23.01
N VAL A 106 5.53 -4.25 -22.85
CA VAL A 106 6.28 -4.85 -23.97
C VAL A 106 5.50 -5.98 -24.62
N PHE A 107 4.85 -6.83 -23.84
CA PHE A 107 4.08 -7.98 -24.34
C PHE A 107 2.94 -7.57 -25.30
N PRO A 108 2.00 -6.67 -24.93
CA PRO A 108 0.97 -6.22 -25.84
C PRO A 108 1.56 -5.46 -27.03
N LEU A 109 2.66 -4.70 -26.85
CA LEU A 109 3.28 -3.97 -27.96
C LEU A 109 3.84 -4.93 -29.04
N ILE A 110 4.53 -6.00 -28.63
CA ILE A 110 5.00 -7.06 -29.55
C ILE A 110 3.83 -7.78 -30.21
N ALA A 111 2.77 -8.08 -29.46
CA ALA A 111 1.58 -8.74 -29.99
C ALA A 111 0.86 -7.88 -31.04
N VAL A 112 0.76 -6.57 -30.79
CA VAL A 112 0.16 -5.58 -31.68
C VAL A 112 0.96 -5.45 -32.99
N ILE A 113 2.28 -5.38 -32.90
CA ILE A 113 3.15 -5.26 -34.09
C ILE A 113 3.17 -6.57 -34.90
N SER A 114 3.16 -7.72 -34.24
CA SER A 114 3.14 -9.04 -34.90
C SER A 114 1.80 -9.33 -35.60
N HIS A 115 0.71 -8.71 -35.15
CA HIS A 115 -0.64 -8.91 -35.70
C HIS A 115 -1.31 -7.60 -36.14
N PRO A 116 -0.76 -6.90 -37.15
CA PRO A 116 -1.24 -5.58 -37.55
C PRO A 116 -2.69 -5.62 -38.08
N LYS A 117 -3.09 -6.74 -38.70
CA LYS A 117 -4.47 -6.94 -39.17
C LYS A 117 -5.49 -7.01 -38.02
N ALA A 118 -5.11 -7.59 -36.88
CA ALA A 118 -5.97 -7.64 -35.70
C ALA A 118 -6.09 -6.24 -35.06
N LEU A 119 -4.98 -5.51 -35.00
CA LEU A 119 -4.97 -4.12 -34.52
C LEU A 119 -5.90 -3.22 -35.34
N ILE A 120 -5.81 -3.28 -36.67
CA ILE A 120 -6.65 -2.45 -37.55
C ILE A 120 -8.14 -2.75 -37.32
N ARG A 121 -8.53 -4.01 -37.12
CA ARG A 121 -9.92 -4.38 -36.80
C ARG A 121 -10.37 -3.77 -35.47
N LEU A 122 -9.54 -3.84 -34.43
CA LEU A 122 -9.83 -3.20 -33.15
C LEU A 122 -9.96 -1.69 -33.33
N LEU A 123 -9.03 -1.06 -34.05
CA LEU A 123 -9.03 0.38 -34.29
C LEU A 123 -10.29 0.83 -35.04
N ILE A 124 -10.76 0.05 -36.03
CA ILE A 124 -12.03 0.33 -36.72
C ILE A 124 -13.21 0.27 -35.74
N VAL A 125 -13.27 -0.75 -34.87
CA VAL A 125 -14.34 -0.87 -33.86
C VAL A 125 -14.27 0.30 -32.87
N LEU A 126 -13.07 0.66 -32.41
CA LEU A 126 -12.86 1.78 -31.50
C LEU A 126 -13.21 3.12 -32.14
N ALA A 127 -12.85 3.34 -33.41
CA ALA A 127 -13.24 4.52 -34.16
C ALA A 127 -14.76 4.59 -34.32
N GLY A 128 -15.43 3.47 -34.61
CA GLY A 128 -16.89 3.39 -34.65
C GLY A 128 -17.53 3.75 -33.30
N ALA A 129 -16.98 3.25 -32.19
CA ALA A 129 -17.44 3.61 -30.85
C ALA A 129 -17.21 5.10 -30.53
N ALA A 130 -16.06 5.66 -30.91
CA ALA A 130 -15.77 7.08 -30.72
C ALA A 130 -16.75 7.97 -31.52
N VAL A 131 -17.01 7.63 -32.79
CA VAL A 131 -18.02 8.32 -33.61
C VAL A 131 -19.39 8.23 -32.96
N LEU A 132 -19.79 7.07 -32.45
CA LEU A 132 -21.06 6.89 -31.75
C LEU A 132 -21.18 7.82 -30.52
N VAL A 133 -20.11 7.92 -29.71
CA VAL A 133 -20.08 8.82 -28.55
C VAL A 133 -20.21 10.28 -28.99
N VAL A 134 -19.46 10.70 -30.02
CA VAL A 134 -19.51 12.08 -30.53
C VAL A 134 -20.91 12.43 -31.04
N VAL A 135 -21.52 11.54 -31.83
CA VAL A 135 -22.89 11.74 -32.34
C VAL A 135 -23.87 11.84 -31.17
N SER A 136 -23.78 10.92 -30.20
CA SER A 136 -24.66 10.92 -29.02
C SER A 136 -24.51 12.19 -28.20
N TYR A 137 -23.29 12.68 -28.02
CA TYR A 137 -23.00 13.91 -27.28
C TYR A 137 -23.55 15.16 -27.98
N VAL A 138 -23.47 15.20 -29.32
CA VAL A 138 -24.04 16.29 -30.12
C VAL A 138 -25.57 16.29 -30.06
N LEU A 139 -26.20 15.12 -30.06
CA LEU A 139 -27.66 15.00 -29.93
C LEU A 139 -28.15 15.30 -28.50
N SER A 140 -27.27 15.17 -27.51
CA SER A 140 -27.64 15.28 -26.10
C SER A 140 -27.98 16.71 -25.66
N ASN A 141 -28.93 16.82 -24.74
CA ASN A 141 -29.46 18.05 -24.17
C ASN A 141 -29.07 18.25 -22.70
N ASP A 142 -28.83 19.51 -22.32
CA ASP A 142 -28.46 19.93 -20.97
C ASP A 142 -29.60 20.61 -20.20
N LYS A 143 -30.82 20.60 -20.76
CA LYS A 143 -32.00 21.22 -20.16
C LYS A 143 -32.39 20.57 -18.82
N PRO A 144 -32.57 21.37 -17.75
CA PRO A 144 -33.07 20.90 -16.46
C PRO A 144 -34.38 20.12 -16.58
N ILE A 145 -34.47 19.01 -15.85
CA ILE A 145 -35.67 18.17 -15.80
C ILE A 145 -36.55 18.64 -14.64
N ASP A 146 -37.77 19.08 -14.92
CA ASP A 146 -38.73 19.40 -13.87
C ASP A 146 -39.33 18.11 -13.29
N ILE A 147 -39.06 17.85 -12.01
CA ILE A 147 -39.52 16.66 -11.30
C ILE A 147 -40.50 17.12 -10.24
N ILE A 148 -41.77 16.72 -10.39
CA ILE A 148 -42.85 17.08 -9.46
C ILE A 148 -42.47 16.63 -8.04
N GLY A 149 -42.44 17.58 -7.10
CA GLY A 149 -42.14 17.31 -5.69
C GLY A 149 -40.64 17.23 -5.36
N TYR A 150 -39.74 17.50 -6.30
CA TYR A 150 -38.30 17.60 -6.04
C TYR A 150 -37.86 19.06 -5.92
N THR A 151 -37.26 19.42 -4.79
CA THR A 151 -36.78 20.79 -4.50
C THR A 151 -35.25 20.90 -4.47
N GLY A 152 -34.52 19.82 -4.78
CA GLY A 152 -33.07 19.81 -4.81
C GLY A 152 -32.49 20.38 -6.11
N THR A 153 -31.16 20.52 -6.17
CA THR A 153 -30.44 21.03 -7.34
C THR A 153 -29.84 19.93 -8.22
N GLY A 154 -30.00 18.66 -7.87
CA GLY A 154 -29.36 17.53 -8.56
C GLY A 154 -29.79 17.32 -10.01
N ASN A 155 -30.89 17.94 -10.43
CA ASN A 155 -31.46 17.91 -11.78
C ASN A 155 -31.21 19.21 -12.57
N THR A 156 -30.33 20.10 -12.08
CA THR A 156 -30.08 21.41 -12.71
C THR A 156 -28.67 21.58 -13.25
N ASP A 157 -27.72 20.70 -12.89
CA ASP A 157 -26.34 20.80 -13.35
C ASP A 157 -26.22 20.45 -14.85
N PRO A 158 -25.89 21.41 -15.74
CA PRO A 158 -25.90 21.19 -17.18
C PRO A 158 -24.89 20.12 -17.63
N GLY A 159 -23.74 20.04 -16.97
CA GLY A 159 -22.69 19.07 -17.30
C GLY A 159 -23.12 17.64 -17.01
N THR A 160 -23.64 17.39 -15.80
CA THR A 160 -24.16 16.08 -15.39
C THR A 160 -25.34 15.66 -16.27
N LEU A 161 -26.27 16.58 -16.55
CA LEU A 161 -27.44 16.28 -17.38
C LEU A 161 -27.05 15.87 -18.80
N LYS A 162 -26.16 16.62 -19.44
CA LYS A 162 -25.66 16.30 -20.77
C LYS A 162 -24.90 14.97 -20.80
N MET A 163 -24.13 14.66 -19.76
CA MET A 163 -23.42 13.38 -19.67
C MET A 163 -24.40 12.20 -19.58
N ILE A 164 -25.40 12.29 -18.68
CA ILE A 164 -26.41 11.23 -18.50
C ILE A 164 -27.18 11.04 -19.80
N ASP A 165 -27.64 12.12 -20.43
CA ASP A 165 -28.43 12.07 -21.65
C ASP A 165 -27.59 11.54 -22.84
N THR A 166 -26.29 11.85 -22.89
CA THR A 166 -25.35 11.22 -23.84
C THR A 166 -25.29 9.70 -23.65
N VAL A 167 -25.18 9.22 -22.41
CA VAL A 167 -25.16 7.78 -22.11
C VAL A 167 -26.49 7.11 -22.45
N LEU A 168 -27.62 7.79 -22.24
CA LEU A 168 -28.93 7.32 -22.70
C LEU A 168 -28.96 7.14 -24.22
N PHE A 169 -28.52 8.16 -24.98
CA PHE A 169 -28.45 8.07 -26.44
C PHE A 169 -27.55 6.93 -26.92
N ILE A 170 -26.36 6.76 -26.33
CA ILE A 170 -25.45 5.65 -26.65
C ILE A 170 -26.16 4.31 -26.43
N THR A 171 -26.83 4.16 -25.28
CA THR A 171 -27.52 2.91 -24.91
C THR A 171 -28.66 2.61 -25.87
N TYR A 172 -29.50 3.60 -26.20
CA TYR A 172 -30.60 3.41 -27.15
C TYR A 172 -30.13 3.13 -28.57
N MET A 173 -29.08 3.80 -29.03
CA MET A 173 -28.47 3.52 -30.33
C MET A 173 -27.90 2.10 -30.39
N LEU A 174 -27.17 1.66 -29.37
CA LEU A 174 -26.65 0.30 -29.29
C LEU A 174 -27.76 -0.74 -29.24
N PHE A 175 -28.83 -0.46 -28.48
CA PHE A 175 -30.00 -1.33 -28.43
C PHE A 175 -30.68 -1.46 -29.80
N GLY A 176 -30.89 -0.33 -30.49
CA GLY A 176 -31.43 -0.32 -31.85
C GLY A 176 -30.52 -1.06 -32.85
N LEU A 177 -29.20 -0.86 -32.76
CA LEU A 177 -28.22 -1.52 -33.61
C LEU A 177 -28.16 -3.03 -33.35
N ALA A 178 -28.31 -3.45 -32.08
CA ALA A 178 -28.39 -4.86 -31.71
C ALA A 178 -29.66 -5.52 -32.28
N LEU A 179 -30.84 -4.91 -32.10
CA LEU A 179 -32.09 -5.41 -32.68
C LEU A 179 -32.01 -5.46 -34.21
N GLY A 180 -31.47 -4.41 -34.84
CA GLY A 180 -31.25 -4.35 -36.28
C GLY A 180 -30.31 -5.45 -36.77
N SER A 181 -29.23 -5.73 -36.03
CA SER A 181 -28.29 -6.81 -36.35
C SER A 181 -28.94 -8.19 -36.25
N ILE A 182 -29.80 -8.42 -35.25
CA ILE A 182 -30.53 -9.68 -35.10
C ILE A 182 -31.48 -9.88 -36.28
N LEU A 183 -32.28 -8.86 -36.61
CA LEU A 183 -33.22 -8.92 -37.72
C LEU A 183 -32.50 -9.15 -39.05
N TYR A 184 -31.39 -8.44 -39.28
CA TYR A 184 -30.54 -8.64 -40.45
C TYR A 184 -29.98 -10.06 -40.52
N ALA A 185 -29.53 -10.64 -39.41
CA ALA A 185 -29.04 -12.01 -39.37
C ALA A 185 -30.12 -13.04 -39.75
N ILE A 186 -31.36 -12.83 -39.30
CA ILE A 186 -32.50 -13.69 -39.65
C ILE A 186 -32.80 -13.59 -41.15
N VAL A 187 -32.94 -12.36 -41.66
CA VAL A 187 -33.29 -12.09 -43.06
C VAL A 187 -32.20 -12.60 -44.01
N SER A 188 -30.93 -12.26 -43.76
CA SER A 188 -29.81 -12.67 -44.61
C SER A 188 -29.64 -14.19 -44.67
N ARG A 189 -29.99 -14.91 -43.61
CA ARG A 189 -29.97 -16.37 -43.57
C ARG A 189 -31.17 -17.00 -44.26
N ALA A 190 -32.32 -16.32 -44.32
CA ALA A 190 -33.49 -16.81 -45.05
C ALA A 190 -33.32 -16.70 -46.58
N PHE A 191 -32.51 -15.76 -47.05
CA PHE A 191 -32.23 -15.54 -48.48
C PHE A 191 -30.95 -16.23 -48.98
N LYS A 192 -30.29 -17.03 -48.14
CA LYS A 192 -29.07 -17.77 -48.47
C LYS A 192 -29.29 -19.26 -48.32
#